data_AF-A0A934FRD1-F1
#
_entry.id   AF-A0A934FRD1-F1
#
_cell.length_a   1.000
_cell.length_b   1.000
_cell.length_c   1.000
_cell.angle_alpha   90.00
_cell.angle_beta   90.00
_cell.angle_gamma   90.00
#
_symmetry.space_group_name_H-M   'P 1'
#
loop_
_entity.id
_entity.type
_entity.pdbx_description
1 polymer ?
#
loop_
_entity_poly.entity_id
_entity_poly.type
_entity_poly.pdbx_seq_one_letter_code
_entity_poly.pdbx_strand_id
1 'polypeptide(L)'
;MPSSIRSFATFTALLAAVPSCASDARPSMERPDALAAGRVWVGLWPELLDPGASGSPLPDGAFPVVPPSRAQLDTLREAERAWRAKDDERFAVVRARAIADPVTSFWLARLLVRDLLIATDTAPASTAALVIEVPWRRPFDALVGVGSAAAPCVVLDLLRATQADRRDIGARVLAAMGPPAVGVWRRVLAVDDARGRRAGVRALALMAADDGVRAGLVSSLADPDPGVRAEALRGLGRQGEAGGACLRDRLAAETDPFLRIAILEGLGDQRDRASAEALVSALAAALEARDNGAIAAARASLMRLSGRREPGSLVSWQHWVARLPAR
;
A
#
# COMPACT_ATOMS: atom_id res chain seq x y z
N MET A 1 5.93 -29.55 -0.21
CA MET A 1 6.95 -28.58 0.26
C MET A 1 6.69 -27.25 -0.42
N PRO A 2 6.19 -26.22 0.26
CA PRO A 2 5.49 -25.16 -0.43
C PRO A 2 6.45 -24.10 -0.97
N SER A 3 6.42 -24.00 -2.29
CA SER A 3 6.86 -22.93 -3.16
C SER A 3 6.27 -21.56 -2.76
N SER A 4 7.00 -20.75 -1.98
CA SER A 4 6.64 -19.35 -1.67
C SER A 4 7.67 -18.30 -2.15
N ILE A 5 8.65 -18.69 -2.95
CA ILE A 5 9.75 -17.78 -3.35
C ILE A 5 9.40 -16.87 -4.55
N ARG A 6 8.26 -17.08 -5.24
CA ARG A 6 7.94 -16.32 -6.47
C ARG A 6 7.24 -14.97 -6.28
N SER A 7 6.89 -14.57 -5.05
CA SER A 7 6.22 -13.27 -4.81
C SER A 7 7.19 -12.08 -4.63
N PHE A 8 8.50 -12.32 -4.48
CA PHE A 8 9.49 -11.27 -4.23
C PHE A 8 10.19 -10.73 -5.49
N ALA A 9 10.26 -11.51 -6.58
CA ALA A 9 10.84 -11.03 -7.85
C ALA A 9 10.00 -9.89 -8.49
N THR A 10 8.71 -9.82 -8.15
CA THR A 10 7.81 -8.75 -8.59
C THR A 10 8.09 -7.42 -7.88
N PHE A 11 8.77 -7.44 -6.72
CA PHE A 11 9.04 -6.26 -5.90
C PHE A 11 10.12 -5.35 -6.51
N THR A 12 11.20 -5.92 -7.05
CA THR A 12 12.23 -5.16 -7.78
C THR A 12 11.69 -4.58 -9.10
N ALA A 13 10.78 -5.31 -9.76
CA ALA A 13 10.18 -4.88 -11.03
C ALA A 13 9.11 -3.77 -10.87
N LEU A 14 8.38 -3.74 -9.75
CA LEU A 14 7.32 -2.75 -9.54
C LEU A 14 7.87 -1.36 -9.13
N LEU A 15 9.00 -1.31 -8.40
CA LEU A 15 9.69 -0.04 -8.12
C LEU A 15 10.42 0.51 -9.35
N ALA A 16 10.85 -0.35 -10.27
CA ALA A 16 11.44 0.06 -11.55
C ALA A 16 10.41 0.63 -12.55
N ALA A 17 9.10 0.47 -12.28
CA ALA A 17 8.02 0.86 -13.19
C ALA A 17 7.31 2.18 -12.79
N VAL A 18 7.87 2.96 -11.85
CA VAL A 18 7.36 4.31 -11.54
C VAL A 18 7.70 5.24 -12.72
N PRO A 19 6.72 5.82 -13.44
CA PRO A 19 7.00 6.90 -14.37
C PRO A 19 7.54 8.09 -13.57
N SER A 20 8.71 8.58 -13.96
CA SER A 20 9.29 9.81 -13.44
C SER A 20 8.32 10.98 -13.71
N CYS A 21 7.54 11.38 -12.72
CA CYS A 21 6.93 12.71 -12.69
C CYS A 21 7.95 13.68 -12.09
N ALA A 22 8.94 14.03 -12.89
CA ALA A 22 9.78 15.19 -12.64
C ALA A 22 8.93 16.45 -12.90
N SER A 23 8.41 17.07 -11.85
CA SER A 23 8.22 18.52 -11.69
C SER A 23 7.42 18.76 -10.42
N ASP A 24 8.11 19.18 -9.37
CA ASP A 24 7.85 20.46 -8.70
C ASP A 24 8.86 20.61 -7.56
N ALA A 25 9.44 21.79 -7.47
CA ALA A 25 10.57 22.13 -6.61
C ALA A 25 10.29 21.74 -5.15
N ARG A 26 10.93 20.66 -4.69
CA ARG A 26 10.92 20.26 -3.28
C ARG A 26 11.83 21.22 -2.50
N PRO A 27 11.39 21.82 -1.39
CA PRO A 27 12.30 22.53 -0.50
C PRO A 27 13.34 21.53 -0.01
N SER A 28 14.62 21.88 -0.18
CA SER A 28 15.76 21.12 0.30
C SER A 28 15.63 20.93 1.81
N MET A 29 15.31 19.70 2.24
CA MET A 29 15.57 19.28 3.60
C MET A 29 17.10 19.18 3.71
N GLU A 30 17.74 20.27 4.11
CA GLU A 30 19.15 20.24 4.50
C GLU A 30 19.36 19.08 5.45
N ARG A 31 20.34 18.23 5.17
CA ARG A 31 20.78 17.21 6.11
C ARG A 31 21.16 17.95 7.40
N PRO A 32 20.48 17.73 8.53
CA PRO A 32 20.94 18.32 9.76
C PRO A 32 22.28 17.63 10.10
N ASP A 33 23.37 18.39 10.07
CA ASP A 33 24.72 18.01 10.51
C ASP A 33 24.78 17.51 11.98
N ALA A 34 23.63 17.47 12.67
CA ALA A 34 23.43 16.91 14.00
C ALA A 34 23.74 15.41 14.14
N LEU A 35 23.87 14.66 13.02
CA LEU A 35 24.25 13.24 13.05
C LEU A 35 25.67 12.99 13.60
N ALA A 36 26.57 13.98 13.53
CA ALA A 36 27.95 13.83 14.02
C ALA A 36 28.11 14.08 15.53
N ALA A 37 27.12 14.67 16.21
CA ALA A 37 27.30 15.25 17.54
C ALA A 37 26.66 14.47 18.72
N GLY A 38 26.25 13.21 18.53
CA GLY A 38 25.79 12.36 19.63
C GLY A 38 24.56 12.86 20.41
N ARG A 39 23.80 13.83 19.87
CA ARG A 39 22.56 14.31 20.49
C ARG A 39 21.43 13.33 20.20
N VAL A 40 20.82 12.85 21.28
CA VAL A 40 19.66 11.95 21.27
C VAL A 40 18.44 12.67 20.69
N TRP A 41 17.81 12.08 19.67
CA TRP A 41 16.74 12.69 18.87
C TRP A 41 15.42 12.93 19.62
N VAL A 42 15.17 12.21 20.71
CA VAL A 42 13.87 12.20 21.41
C VAL A 42 13.49 13.56 22.03
N GLY A 43 14.42 14.51 22.16
CA GLY A 43 14.17 15.85 22.70
C GLY A 43 13.75 16.93 21.69
N LEU A 44 13.75 16.65 20.39
CA LEU A 44 13.54 17.65 19.31
C LEU A 44 12.16 17.56 18.64
N TRP A 45 11.17 16.96 19.31
CA TRP A 45 9.87 16.62 18.72
C TRP A 45 8.68 17.62 18.89
N PRO A 46 8.82 18.96 19.04
CA PRO A 46 7.64 19.83 19.12
C PRO A 46 6.81 19.92 17.83
N GLU A 47 7.45 19.97 16.65
CA GLU A 47 6.76 20.27 15.38
C GLU A 47 5.91 19.11 14.82
N LEU A 48 6.12 17.90 15.33
CA LEU A 48 5.43 16.68 14.91
C LEU A 48 4.30 16.25 15.88
N LEU A 49 4.06 17.06 16.93
CA LEU A 49 2.91 16.92 17.84
C LEU A 49 1.62 17.51 17.26
N ASP A 50 1.62 17.98 16.00
CA ASP A 50 0.42 18.44 15.32
C ASP A 50 -0.22 17.32 14.47
N PRO A 51 -1.15 16.51 15.02
CA PRO A 51 -1.96 15.57 14.24
C PRO A 51 -2.88 16.27 13.22
N GLY A 52 -3.02 17.61 13.29
CA GLY A 52 -3.91 18.45 12.51
C GLY A 52 -3.41 18.82 11.10
N ALA A 53 -2.16 18.54 10.74
CA ALA A 53 -1.65 18.80 9.39
C ALA A 53 -2.36 18.01 8.25
N SER A 54 -3.25 17.07 8.61
CA SER A 54 -4.04 16.23 7.70
C SER A 54 -5.50 16.67 7.53
N GLY A 55 -5.93 17.79 8.13
CA GLY A 55 -7.18 18.46 7.82
C GLY A 55 -8.48 17.84 8.37
N SER A 56 -8.45 16.62 8.94
CA SER A 56 -9.60 16.03 9.64
C SER A 56 -9.26 15.67 11.09
N PRO A 57 -10.11 15.98 12.08
CA PRO A 57 -9.87 15.63 13.48
C PRO A 57 -9.88 14.11 13.64
N LEU A 58 -8.96 13.59 14.47
CA LEU A 58 -8.97 12.19 14.86
C LEU A 58 -10.12 11.93 15.84
N PRO A 59 -10.69 10.71 15.89
CA PRO A 59 -11.55 10.34 17.00
C PRO A 59 -10.79 10.46 18.33
N ASP A 60 -11.45 10.96 19.37
CA ASP A 60 -10.87 11.09 20.71
C ASP A 60 -10.29 9.75 21.19
N GLY A 61 -9.05 9.78 21.67
CA GLY A 61 -8.37 8.59 22.19
C GLY A 61 -7.98 7.56 21.12
N ALA A 62 -8.05 7.88 19.82
CA ALA A 62 -7.73 6.93 18.75
C ALA A 62 -6.31 6.35 18.86
N PHE A 63 -5.32 7.16 19.26
CA PHE A 63 -3.92 6.77 19.37
C PHE A 63 -3.21 7.43 20.57
N PRO A 64 -2.19 6.79 21.16
CA PRO A 64 -1.42 7.34 22.27
C PRO A 64 -0.44 8.43 21.77
N VAL A 65 -0.97 9.60 21.43
CA VAL A 65 -0.18 10.79 21.09
C VAL A 65 0.20 11.55 22.37
N VAL A 66 0.79 10.82 23.33
CA VAL A 66 1.18 11.36 24.63
C VAL A 66 2.71 11.38 24.72
N PRO A 67 3.32 12.43 25.32
CA PRO A 67 4.75 12.45 25.57
C PRO A 67 5.20 11.25 26.43
N PRO A 68 6.34 10.61 26.11
CA PRO A 68 6.86 9.50 26.90
C PRO A 68 7.36 9.96 28.27
N SER A 69 7.09 9.18 29.30
CA SER A 69 7.70 9.30 30.63
C SER A 69 9.21 9.06 30.59
N ARG A 70 9.92 9.38 31.67
CA ARG A 70 11.38 9.18 31.76
C ARG A 70 11.81 7.71 31.53
N ALA A 71 11.08 6.75 32.11
CA ALA A 71 11.37 5.33 31.92
C ALA A 71 11.12 4.87 30.46
N GLN A 72 10.05 5.39 29.83
CA GLN A 72 9.76 5.14 28.42
C GLN A 72 10.82 5.77 27.51
N LEU A 73 11.30 6.97 27.83
CA LEU A 73 12.42 7.63 27.13
C LEU A 73 13.70 6.80 27.19
N ASP A 74 14.03 6.24 28.35
CA ASP A 74 15.25 5.44 28.49
C ASP A 74 15.18 4.15 27.66
N THR A 75 14.00 3.52 27.58
CA THR A 75 13.76 2.38 26.68
C THR A 75 13.91 2.78 25.21
N LEU A 76 13.31 3.89 24.79
CA LEU A 76 13.42 4.39 23.42
C LEU A 76 14.85 4.75 23.04
N ARG A 77 15.62 5.34 23.96
CA ARG A 77 17.05 5.65 23.77
C ARG A 77 17.91 4.41 23.65
N GLU A 78 17.58 3.36 24.38
CA GLU A 78 18.28 2.08 24.21
C GLU A 78 17.97 1.47 22.83
N ALA A 79 16.70 1.51 22.41
CA ALA A 79 16.30 1.02 21.09
C ALA A 79 16.99 1.80 19.97
N GLU A 80 17.00 3.13 20.05
CA GLU A 80 17.68 3.99 19.09
C GLU A 80 19.18 3.71 19.03
N ARG A 81 19.85 3.57 20.18
CA ARG A 81 21.29 3.25 20.20
C ARG A 81 21.59 1.92 19.52
N ALA A 82 20.83 0.87 19.82
CA ALA A 82 21.00 -0.43 19.16
C ALA A 82 20.72 -0.34 17.65
N TRP A 83 19.65 0.37 17.27
CA TRP A 83 19.27 0.59 15.88
C TRP A 83 20.36 1.29 15.07
N ARG A 84 20.91 2.39 15.60
CA ARG A 84 21.97 3.19 14.98
C ARG A 84 23.30 2.44 14.94
N ALA A 85 23.60 1.62 15.96
CA ALA A 85 24.78 0.76 15.99
C ALA A 85 24.72 -0.43 15.02
N LYS A 86 23.59 -0.64 14.32
CA LYS A 86 23.33 -1.82 13.48
C LYS A 86 23.42 -3.15 14.24
N ASP A 87 23.14 -3.11 15.53
CA ASP A 87 23.07 -4.29 16.40
C ASP A 87 21.63 -4.84 16.36
N ASP A 88 21.32 -5.62 15.33
CA ASP A 88 19.96 -6.10 15.07
C ASP A 88 19.45 -7.07 16.14
N GLU A 89 20.35 -7.83 16.78
CA GLU A 89 20.01 -8.74 17.88
C GLU A 89 19.58 -7.94 19.11
N ARG A 90 20.40 -6.97 19.55
CA ARG A 90 20.05 -6.10 20.66
C ARG A 90 18.82 -5.27 20.34
N PHE A 91 18.71 -4.75 19.12
CA PHE A 91 17.55 -3.99 18.69
C PHE A 91 16.27 -4.84 18.78
N ALA A 92 16.31 -6.11 18.37
CA ALA A 92 15.15 -7.01 18.50
C ALA A 92 14.72 -7.19 19.96
N VAL A 93 15.66 -7.37 20.90
CA VAL A 93 15.37 -7.49 22.34
C VAL A 93 14.73 -6.21 22.89
N VAL A 94 15.31 -5.04 22.59
CA VAL A 94 14.77 -3.77 23.10
C VAL A 94 13.43 -3.44 22.44
N ARG A 95 13.27 -3.72 21.14
CA ARG A 95 12.01 -3.57 20.41
C ARG A 95 10.91 -4.39 21.07
N ALA A 96 11.15 -5.66 21.40
CA ALA A 96 10.15 -6.52 22.04
C ALA A 96 9.62 -5.94 23.36
N ARG A 97 10.49 -5.28 24.15
CA ARG A 97 10.08 -4.55 25.36
C ARG A 97 9.32 -3.27 25.03
N ALA A 98 9.80 -2.50 24.06
CA ALA A 98 9.18 -1.23 23.66
C ALA A 98 7.78 -1.41 23.04
N ILE A 99 7.51 -2.52 22.35
CA ILE A 99 6.18 -2.75 21.73
C ILE A 99 5.12 -3.20 22.74
N ALA A 100 5.50 -3.55 23.98
CA ALA A 100 4.55 -3.92 25.03
C ALA A 100 3.80 -2.73 25.61
N ASP A 101 4.33 -1.51 25.46
CA ASP A 101 3.71 -0.27 25.90
C ASP A 101 3.28 0.57 24.68
N PRO A 102 2.00 1.01 24.59
CA PRO A 102 1.49 1.72 23.41
C PRO A 102 2.21 3.05 23.11
N VAL A 103 2.73 3.73 24.13
CA VAL A 103 3.45 5.00 23.95
C VAL A 103 4.82 4.70 23.36
N THR A 104 5.60 3.79 23.93
CA THR A 104 6.92 3.42 23.38
C THR A 104 6.81 2.74 22.01
N SER A 105 5.76 1.97 21.75
CA SER A 105 5.54 1.37 20.43
C SER A 105 5.29 2.43 19.37
N PHE A 106 4.47 3.45 19.67
CA PHE A 106 4.18 4.56 18.79
C PHE A 106 5.46 5.36 18.45
N TRP A 107 6.21 5.75 19.48
CA TRP A 107 7.43 6.54 19.29
C TRP A 107 8.56 5.76 18.61
N LEU A 108 8.68 4.46 18.88
CA LEU A 108 9.61 3.58 18.16
C LEU A 108 9.22 3.45 16.68
N ALA A 109 7.93 3.23 16.39
CA ALA A 109 7.45 3.19 15.01
C ALA A 109 7.75 4.51 14.29
N ARG A 110 7.62 5.65 14.98
CA ARG A 110 7.90 6.97 14.44
C ARG A 110 9.36 7.20 14.06
N LEU A 111 10.29 6.71 14.89
CA LEU A 111 11.72 6.68 14.57
C LEU A 111 11.97 5.91 13.26
N LEU A 112 11.34 4.75 13.12
CA LEU A 112 11.51 3.87 11.95
C LEU A 112 10.85 4.43 10.69
N VAL A 113 9.66 5.04 10.79
CA VAL A 113 8.99 5.73 9.68
C VAL A 113 9.87 6.87 9.16
N ARG A 114 10.48 7.65 10.05
CA ARG A 114 11.38 8.72 9.65
C ARG A 114 12.60 8.20 8.89
N ASP A 115 13.25 7.17 9.41
CA ASP A 115 14.39 6.54 8.75
C ASP A 115 14.00 5.93 7.40
N LEU A 116 12.80 5.35 7.30
CA LEU A 116 12.23 4.86 6.05
C LEU A 116 12.09 6.00 5.04
N LEU A 117 11.51 7.13 5.43
CA LEU A 117 11.33 8.30 4.56
C LEU A 117 12.67 8.88 4.08
N ILE A 118 13.64 9.04 4.98
CA ILE A 118 14.98 9.50 4.63
C ILE A 118 15.62 8.53 3.63
N ALA A 119 15.51 7.22 3.86
CA ALA A 119 16.07 6.22 2.99
C ALA A 119 15.38 6.17 1.61
N THR A 120 14.07 6.40 1.53
CA THR A 120 13.35 6.50 0.25
C THR A 120 13.68 7.78 -0.51
N ASP A 121 13.84 8.91 0.19
CA ASP A 121 14.17 10.21 -0.43
C ASP A 121 15.62 10.26 -0.93
N THR A 122 16.52 9.49 -0.32
CA THR A 122 17.94 9.43 -0.69
C THR A 122 18.30 8.28 -1.62
N ALA A 123 17.36 7.37 -1.91
CA ALA A 123 17.60 6.25 -2.81
C ALA A 123 17.83 6.77 -4.26
N PRO A 124 18.91 6.36 -4.93
CA PRO A 124 19.16 6.78 -6.31
C PRO A 124 18.05 6.26 -7.24
N ALA A 125 17.62 7.11 -8.18
CA ALA A 125 16.49 6.83 -9.09
C ALA A 125 16.74 5.68 -10.09
N SER A 126 17.95 5.09 -10.13
CA SER A 126 18.34 4.08 -11.11
C SER A 126 18.82 2.80 -10.41
N THR A 127 18.08 1.71 -10.59
CA THR A 127 18.37 0.35 -10.12
C THR A 127 19.41 -0.39 -10.97
N ALA A 128 20.37 0.32 -11.58
CA ALA A 128 21.39 -0.29 -12.44
C ALA A 128 22.59 -0.88 -11.67
N ALA A 129 22.65 -0.78 -10.34
CA ALA A 129 23.75 -1.30 -9.55
C ALA A 129 23.35 -2.54 -8.73
N LEU A 130 23.84 -3.68 -9.20
CA LEU A 130 23.94 -4.97 -8.54
C LEU A 130 24.49 -4.84 -7.09
N VAL A 131 23.87 -5.57 -6.15
CA VAL A 131 24.37 -5.90 -4.80
C VAL A 131 24.62 -4.70 -3.86
N ILE A 132 23.74 -3.70 -3.85
CA ILE A 132 23.68 -2.73 -2.74
C ILE A 132 22.42 -3.01 -1.93
N GLU A 133 22.60 -3.22 -0.62
CA GLU A 133 21.51 -3.33 0.33
C GLU A 133 20.59 -2.11 0.15
N VAL A 134 19.32 -2.37 -0.21
CA VAL A 134 18.42 -1.30 -0.58
C VAL A 134 18.16 -0.44 0.68
N PRO A 135 18.54 0.84 0.72
CA PRO A 135 18.61 1.60 1.98
C PRO A 135 17.29 1.64 2.76
N TRP A 136 16.15 1.63 2.07
CA TRP A 136 14.82 1.65 2.68
C TRP A 136 14.38 0.29 3.26
N ARG A 137 15.05 -0.81 2.90
CA ARG A 137 14.62 -2.16 3.29
C ARG A 137 14.76 -2.41 4.78
N ARG A 138 15.91 -2.06 5.39
CA ARG A 138 16.13 -2.24 6.83
C ARG A 138 15.08 -1.51 7.69
N PRO A 139 14.80 -0.20 7.50
CA PRO A 139 13.74 0.48 8.27
C PRO A 139 12.34 -0.03 7.93
N PHE A 140 12.08 -0.46 6.69
CA PHE A 140 10.81 -1.10 6.31
C PHE A 140 10.59 -2.41 7.09
N ASP A 141 11.55 -3.33 7.05
CA ASP A 141 11.48 -4.63 7.72
C ASP A 141 11.40 -4.46 9.25
N ALA A 142 12.12 -3.49 9.81
CA ALA A 142 12.03 -3.15 11.22
C ALA A 142 10.65 -2.63 11.63
N LEU A 143 10.04 -1.76 10.80
CA LEU A 143 8.70 -1.22 11.03
C LEU A 143 7.63 -2.31 10.91
N VAL A 144 7.73 -3.20 9.93
CA VAL A 144 6.88 -4.40 9.82
C VAL A 144 7.06 -5.30 11.05
N GLY A 145 8.29 -5.42 11.56
CA GLY A 145 8.61 -6.17 12.78
C GLY A 145 8.07 -5.55 14.08
N VAL A 146 7.60 -4.30 14.08
CA VAL A 146 6.77 -3.72 15.17
C VAL A 146 5.33 -4.25 15.10
N GLY A 147 4.87 -4.65 13.91
CA GLY A 147 3.55 -5.23 13.68
C GLY A 147 2.41 -4.25 13.90
N SER A 148 1.24 -4.76 14.31
CA SER A 148 0.02 -3.96 14.51
C SER A 148 0.20 -2.78 15.47
N ALA A 149 1.17 -2.82 16.37
CA ALA A 149 1.49 -1.72 17.29
C ALA A 149 2.05 -0.46 16.59
N ALA A 150 2.55 -0.60 15.35
CA ALA A 150 2.97 0.52 14.51
C ALA A 150 1.85 1.09 13.65
N ALA A 151 0.72 0.39 13.48
CA ALA A 151 -0.39 0.85 12.66
C ALA A 151 -0.86 2.28 13.00
N PRO A 152 -0.96 2.69 14.28
CA PRO A 152 -1.20 4.08 14.65
C PRO A 152 -0.30 5.09 13.95
N CYS A 153 1.02 4.91 14.06
CA CYS A 153 2.00 5.80 13.47
C CYS A 153 1.95 5.78 11.94
N VAL A 154 1.79 4.59 11.34
CA VAL A 154 1.71 4.44 9.89
C VAL A 154 0.47 5.14 9.32
N VAL A 155 -0.67 5.06 10.02
CA VAL A 155 -1.87 5.80 9.60
C VAL A 155 -1.61 7.30 9.65
N LEU A 156 -1.18 7.80 10.81
CA LEU A 156 -1.04 9.25 11.04
C LEU A 156 0.02 9.90 10.14
N ASP A 157 1.19 9.28 10.04
CA ASP A 157 2.35 9.91 9.41
C ASP A 157 2.47 9.57 7.91
N LEU A 158 1.87 8.47 7.46
CA LEU A 158 2.01 8.00 6.06
C LEU A 158 0.68 7.98 5.31
N LEU A 159 -0.37 7.29 5.78
CA LEU A 159 -1.63 7.19 5.03
C LEU A 159 -2.41 8.51 4.95
N ARG A 160 -2.29 9.36 5.96
CA ARG A 160 -2.91 10.69 6.01
C ARG A 160 -2.02 11.79 5.45
N ALA A 161 -0.84 11.45 4.97
CA ALA A 161 0.07 12.40 4.37
C ALA A 161 -0.53 13.01 3.09
N THR A 162 -0.25 14.29 2.84
CA THR A 162 -0.69 14.99 1.63
C THR A 162 0.03 14.46 0.38
N GLN A 163 1.27 13.98 0.53
CA GLN A 163 2.09 13.42 -0.54
C GLN A 163 1.64 12.00 -0.90
N ALA A 164 1.40 11.75 -2.20
CA ALA A 164 0.95 10.45 -2.69
C ALA A 164 1.97 9.33 -2.41
N ASP A 165 3.27 9.60 -2.57
CA ASP A 165 4.34 8.63 -2.35
C ASP A 165 4.34 8.11 -0.91
N ARG A 166 4.12 9.00 0.07
CA ARG A 166 4.02 8.62 1.49
C ARG A 166 2.82 7.72 1.77
N ARG A 167 1.67 8.01 1.14
CA ARG A 167 0.49 7.14 1.23
C ARG A 167 0.76 5.76 0.63
N ASP A 168 1.48 5.67 -0.49
CA ASP A 168 1.85 4.38 -1.09
C ASP A 168 2.81 3.59 -0.20
N ILE A 169 3.80 4.25 0.42
CA ILE A 169 4.68 3.64 1.43
C ILE A 169 3.85 3.11 2.60
N GLY A 170 2.98 3.94 3.18
CA GLY A 170 2.13 3.55 4.30
C GLY A 170 1.23 2.36 3.97
N ALA A 171 0.66 2.34 2.77
CA ALA A 171 -0.18 1.24 2.33
C ALA A 171 0.57 -0.08 2.20
N ARG A 172 1.82 -0.04 1.70
CA ARG A 172 2.69 -1.21 1.62
C ARG A 172 3.13 -1.72 2.97
N VAL A 173 3.47 -0.81 3.91
CA VAL A 173 3.84 -1.18 5.27
C VAL A 173 2.69 -1.92 5.96
N LEU A 174 1.47 -1.38 5.89
CA LEU A 174 0.30 -2.03 6.49
C LEU A 174 -0.04 -3.36 5.80
N ALA A 175 0.08 -3.42 4.48
CA ALA A 175 -0.10 -4.67 3.74
C ALA A 175 0.89 -5.75 4.17
N ALA A 176 2.16 -5.37 4.39
CA ALA A 176 3.21 -6.28 4.87
C ALA A 176 3.02 -6.71 6.33
N MET A 177 2.36 -5.91 7.17
CA MET A 177 1.95 -6.32 8.52
C MET A 177 0.81 -7.36 8.50
N GLY A 178 0.03 -7.39 7.41
CA GLY A 178 -1.01 -8.40 7.17
C GLY A 178 -2.34 -8.20 7.91
N PRO A 179 -3.25 -9.19 7.83
CA PRO A 179 -4.61 -9.09 8.35
C PRO A 179 -4.76 -8.65 9.82
N PRO A 180 -3.88 -9.04 10.77
CA PRO A 180 -4.01 -8.61 12.17
C PRO A 180 -3.97 -7.09 12.37
N ALA A 181 -3.37 -6.34 11.45
CA ALA A 181 -3.35 -4.89 11.53
C ALA A 181 -4.72 -4.30 11.17
N VAL A 182 -5.49 -4.89 10.26
CA VAL A 182 -6.69 -4.30 9.61
C VAL A 182 -7.68 -3.69 10.60
N GLY A 183 -7.98 -4.38 11.69
CA GLY A 183 -8.94 -3.91 12.69
C GLY A 183 -8.54 -2.61 13.39
N VAL A 184 -7.22 -2.33 13.49
CA VAL A 184 -6.68 -1.16 14.17
C VAL A 184 -6.92 0.11 13.34
N TRP A 185 -6.61 0.09 12.06
CA TRP A 185 -6.64 1.28 11.20
C TRP A 185 -7.96 1.46 10.45
N ARG A 186 -8.75 0.40 10.23
CA ARG A 186 -10.07 0.52 9.56
C ARG A 186 -11.03 1.44 10.32
N ARG A 187 -11.05 1.37 11.66
CA ARG A 187 -11.90 2.24 12.49
C ARG A 187 -11.50 3.71 12.37
N VAL A 188 -10.19 3.97 12.27
CA VAL A 188 -9.66 5.33 12.17
C VAL A 188 -9.93 5.92 10.79
N LEU A 189 -9.68 5.16 9.73
CA LEU A 189 -9.88 5.65 8.38
C LEU A 189 -11.36 5.78 8.01
N ALA A 190 -12.27 5.04 8.65
CA ALA A 190 -13.70 5.14 8.38
C ALA A 190 -14.27 6.56 8.58
N VAL A 191 -13.66 7.37 9.46
CA VAL A 191 -14.07 8.76 9.73
C VAL A 191 -13.17 9.80 9.05
N ASP A 192 -12.21 9.37 8.24
CA ASP A 192 -11.27 10.25 7.55
C ASP A 192 -11.83 10.73 6.20
N ASP A 193 -11.12 11.65 5.54
CA ASP A 193 -11.48 12.11 4.20
C ASP A 193 -11.39 10.99 3.14
N ALA A 194 -11.89 11.26 1.94
CA ALA A 194 -11.88 10.27 0.86
C ALA A 194 -10.46 9.79 0.50
N ARG A 195 -9.42 10.62 0.69
CA ARG A 195 -8.03 10.24 0.40
C ARG A 195 -7.50 9.25 1.41
N GLY A 196 -7.74 9.50 2.71
CA GLY A 196 -7.41 8.58 3.79
C GLY A 196 -8.13 7.24 3.65
N ARG A 197 -9.43 7.26 3.38
CA ARG A 197 -10.23 6.05 3.11
C ARG A 197 -9.70 5.26 1.92
N ARG A 198 -9.40 5.94 0.81
CA ARG A 198 -8.83 5.31 -0.39
C ARG A 198 -7.46 4.69 -0.13
N ALA A 199 -6.59 5.37 0.61
CA ALA A 199 -5.29 4.82 0.99
C ALA A 199 -5.46 3.59 1.90
N GLY A 200 -6.48 3.61 2.75
CA GLY A 200 -6.95 2.48 3.53
C GLY A 200 -7.28 1.25 2.67
N VAL A 201 -8.16 1.45 1.69
CA VAL A 201 -8.58 0.41 0.74
C VAL A 201 -7.41 -0.09 -0.10
N ARG A 202 -6.49 0.80 -0.53
CA ARG A 202 -5.28 0.40 -1.25
C ARG A 202 -4.42 -0.56 -0.45
N ALA A 203 -4.23 -0.30 0.83
CA ALA A 203 -3.45 -1.19 1.70
C ALA A 203 -4.12 -2.56 1.84
N LEU A 204 -5.45 -2.64 1.92
CA LEU A 204 -6.19 -3.92 1.84
C LEU A 204 -5.95 -4.61 0.49
N ALA A 205 -6.03 -3.86 -0.61
CA ALA A 205 -5.83 -4.39 -1.96
C ALA A 205 -4.41 -4.92 -2.22
N LEU A 206 -3.43 -4.52 -1.40
CA LEU A 206 -2.04 -5.00 -1.46
C LEU A 206 -1.80 -6.23 -0.58
N MET A 207 -2.74 -6.58 0.30
CA MET A 207 -2.63 -7.78 1.14
C MET A 207 -2.85 -9.05 0.32
N ALA A 208 -2.27 -10.15 0.82
CA ALA A 208 -2.55 -11.49 0.28
C ALA A 208 -4.04 -11.82 0.36
N ALA A 209 -4.49 -12.69 -0.55
CA ALA A 209 -5.88 -13.10 -0.61
C ALA A 209 -6.32 -13.75 0.71
N ASP A 210 -7.35 -13.18 1.32
CA ASP A 210 -7.91 -13.60 2.61
C ASP A 210 -9.39 -13.22 2.65
N ASP A 211 -10.22 -14.02 3.31
CA ASP A 211 -11.66 -13.78 3.36
C ASP A 211 -12.02 -12.49 4.10
N GLY A 212 -11.26 -12.14 5.15
CA GLY A 212 -11.43 -10.89 5.87
C GLY A 212 -11.01 -9.68 5.04
N VAL A 213 -9.91 -9.78 4.30
CA VAL A 213 -9.47 -8.74 3.34
C VAL A 213 -10.51 -8.55 2.24
N ARG A 214 -10.99 -9.64 1.63
CA ARG A 214 -12.04 -9.62 0.61
C ARG A 214 -13.34 -9.01 1.13
N ALA A 215 -13.79 -9.38 2.32
CA ALA A 215 -14.97 -8.80 2.95
C ALA A 215 -14.79 -7.28 3.19
N GLY A 216 -13.59 -6.85 3.60
CA GLY A 216 -13.25 -5.42 3.73
C GLY A 216 -13.34 -4.67 2.39
N LEU A 217 -12.80 -5.24 1.31
CA LEU A 217 -12.89 -4.66 -0.03
C LEU A 217 -14.35 -4.59 -0.52
N VAL A 218 -15.15 -5.64 -0.33
CA VAL A 218 -16.58 -5.64 -0.67
C VAL A 218 -17.34 -4.57 0.10
N SER A 219 -17.08 -4.40 1.40
CA SER A 219 -17.72 -3.35 2.20
C SER A 219 -17.38 -1.93 1.70
N SER A 220 -16.19 -1.74 1.15
CA SER A 220 -15.72 -0.45 0.60
C SER A 220 -16.41 -0.08 -0.71
N LEU A 221 -17.14 -1.00 -1.35
CA LEU A 221 -17.95 -0.70 -2.52
C LEU A 221 -19.20 0.14 -2.20
N ALA A 222 -19.55 0.28 -0.92
CA ALA A 222 -20.63 1.16 -0.47
C ALA A 222 -20.15 2.58 -0.13
N ASP A 223 -18.86 2.90 -0.30
CA ASP A 223 -18.33 4.23 0.00
C ASP A 223 -18.96 5.29 -0.93
N PRO A 224 -19.33 6.48 -0.40
CA PRO A 224 -19.88 7.56 -1.23
C PRO A 224 -18.90 8.06 -2.29
N ASP A 225 -17.59 7.98 -2.04
CA ASP A 225 -16.57 8.44 -2.97
C ASP A 225 -16.30 7.38 -4.07
N PRO A 226 -16.48 7.73 -5.37
CA PRO A 226 -16.21 6.80 -6.47
C PRO A 226 -14.75 6.37 -6.52
N GLY A 227 -13.83 7.22 -6.07
CA GLY A 227 -12.41 6.90 -6.00
C GLY A 227 -12.13 5.75 -5.04
N VAL A 228 -12.75 5.74 -3.87
CA VAL A 228 -12.68 4.64 -2.89
C VAL A 228 -13.27 3.36 -3.48
N ARG A 229 -14.47 3.43 -4.09
CA ARG A 229 -15.11 2.28 -4.74
C ARG A 229 -14.22 1.68 -5.85
N ALA A 230 -13.62 2.51 -6.70
CA ALA A 230 -12.71 2.06 -7.75
C ALA A 230 -11.48 1.34 -7.20
N GLU A 231 -10.89 1.83 -6.10
CA GLU A 231 -9.74 1.17 -5.47
C GLU A 231 -10.13 -0.21 -4.92
N ALA A 232 -11.33 -0.34 -4.37
CA ALA A 232 -11.85 -1.61 -3.88
C ALA A 232 -12.07 -2.62 -5.02
N LEU A 233 -12.63 -2.19 -6.15
CA LEU A 233 -12.83 -3.02 -7.34
C LEU A 233 -11.49 -3.54 -7.89
N ARG A 234 -10.48 -2.69 -8.00
CA ARG A 234 -9.12 -3.13 -8.38
C ARG A 234 -8.55 -4.14 -7.38
N GLY A 235 -8.75 -3.90 -6.09
CA GLY A 235 -8.29 -4.79 -5.03
C GLY A 235 -8.92 -6.18 -5.07
N LEU A 236 -10.21 -6.28 -5.38
CA LEU A 236 -10.92 -7.55 -5.55
C LEU A 236 -10.31 -8.41 -6.66
N GLY A 237 -9.73 -7.78 -7.69
CA GLY A 237 -8.97 -8.45 -8.76
C GLY A 237 -7.78 -9.29 -8.27
N ARG A 238 -7.33 -9.08 -7.03
CA ARG A 238 -6.19 -9.79 -6.42
C ARG A 238 -6.60 -10.80 -5.35
N GLN A 239 -7.90 -10.93 -5.08
CA GLN A 239 -8.44 -11.82 -4.04
C GLN A 239 -8.83 -13.20 -4.58
N GLY A 240 -8.17 -13.65 -5.65
CA GLY A 240 -8.42 -14.94 -6.30
C GLY A 240 -9.82 -15.05 -6.91
N GLU A 241 -10.26 -16.30 -7.13
CA GLU A 241 -11.50 -16.63 -7.86
C GLU A 241 -12.75 -15.96 -7.27
N ALA A 242 -12.87 -15.93 -5.94
CA ALA A 242 -14.01 -15.29 -5.28
C ALA A 242 -14.07 -13.78 -5.54
N GLY A 243 -12.91 -13.12 -5.66
CA GLY A 243 -12.82 -11.73 -6.09
C GLY A 243 -13.19 -11.55 -7.57
N GLY A 244 -12.72 -12.44 -8.44
CA GLY A 244 -13.03 -12.44 -9.86
C GLY A 244 -14.52 -12.68 -10.16
N ALA A 245 -15.16 -13.60 -9.42
CA ALA A 245 -16.60 -13.82 -9.49
C ALA A 245 -17.38 -12.55 -9.11
N CYS A 246 -17.02 -11.91 -8.00
CA CYS A 246 -17.64 -10.65 -7.57
C CYS A 246 -17.52 -9.54 -8.63
N LEU A 247 -16.37 -9.42 -9.29
CA LEU A 247 -16.16 -8.45 -10.36
C LEU A 247 -17.00 -8.76 -11.61
N ARG A 248 -17.11 -10.03 -12.01
CA ARG A 248 -17.95 -10.45 -13.15
C ARG A 248 -19.42 -10.14 -12.89
N ASP A 249 -19.93 -10.48 -11.70
CA ASP A 249 -21.31 -10.20 -11.31
C ASP A 249 -21.59 -8.68 -11.33
N ARG A 250 -20.63 -7.88 -10.85
CA ARG A 250 -20.76 -6.42 -10.81
C ARG A 250 -20.72 -5.78 -12.20
N LEU A 251 -19.89 -6.30 -13.11
CA LEU A 251 -19.72 -5.74 -14.46
C LEU A 251 -21.04 -5.66 -15.22
N ALA A 252 -21.92 -6.65 -15.03
CA ALA A 252 -23.21 -6.73 -15.72
C ALA A 252 -24.18 -5.61 -15.33
N ALA A 253 -24.05 -5.05 -14.14
CA ALA A 253 -24.96 -4.03 -13.59
C ALA A 253 -24.33 -2.64 -13.48
N GLU A 254 -23.02 -2.50 -13.68
CA GLU A 254 -22.32 -1.23 -13.48
C GLU A 254 -22.55 -0.27 -14.64
N THR A 255 -23.07 0.92 -14.31
CA THR A 255 -23.38 1.97 -15.29
C THR A 255 -22.38 3.12 -15.24
N ASP A 256 -21.67 3.32 -14.13
CA ASP A 256 -20.66 4.37 -14.00
C ASP A 256 -19.43 3.99 -14.85
N PRO A 257 -19.08 4.75 -15.91
CA PRO A 257 -17.94 4.43 -16.77
C PRO A 257 -16.61 4.35 -16.01
N PHE A 258 -16.46 5.15 -14.95
CA PHE A 258 -15.25 5.14 -14.12
C PHE A 258 -15.12 3.84 -13.32
N LEU A 259 -16.22 3.35 -12.76
CA LEU A 259 -16.24 2.08 -12.02
C LEU A 259 -16.16 0.88 -12.95
N ARG A 260 -16.75 0.96 -14.16
CA ARG A 260 -16.57 -0.07 -15.19
C ARG A 260 -15.09 -0.26 -15.52
N ILE A 261 -14.35 0.82 -15.74
CA ILE A 261 -12.90 0.75 -15.98
C ILE A 261 -12.20 0.04 -14.82
N ALA A 262 -12.52 0.38 -13.57
CA ALA A 262 -11.93 -0.26 -12.40
C ALA A 262 -12.25 -1.76 -12.31
N ILE A 263 -13.47 -2.18 -12.69
CA ILE A 263 -13.85 -3.60 -12.78
C ILE A 263 -13.00 -4.32 -13.84
N LEU A 264 -12.87 -3.73 -15.04
CA LEU A 264 -12.08 -4.31 -16.12
C LEU A 264 -10.60 -4.44 -15.72
N GLU A 265 -10.04 -3.40 -15.09
CA GLU A 265 -8.68 -3.43 -14.56
C GLU A 265 -8.47 -4.54 -13.52
N GLY A 266 -9.44 -4.75 -12.63
CA GLY A 266 -9.44 -5.82 -11.63
C GLY A 266 -9.54 -7.21 -12.26
N LEU A 267 -10.38 -7.39 -13.27
CA LEU A 267 -10.46 -8.66 -14.03
C LEU A 267 -9.17 -8.96 -14.79
N GLY A 268 -8.41 -7.94 -15.20
CA GLY A 268 -7.09 -8.12 -15.80
C GLY A 268 -6.02 -8.65 -14.84
N ASP A 269 -6.23 -8.50 -13.53
CA ASP A 269 -5.34 -9.07 -12.49
C ASP A 269 -5.70 -10.54 -12.19
N GLN A 270 -6.89 -10.99 -12.60
CA GLN A 270 -7.32 -12.37 -12.48
C GLN A 270 -6.69 -13.24 -13.59
N ARG A 271 -6.25 -14.46 -13.24
CA ARG A 271 -5.52 -15.36 -14.15
C ARG A 271 -6.35 -16.58 -14.55
N ASP A 272 -7.63 -16.37 -14.80
CA ASP A 272 -8.58 -17.42 -15.15
C ASP A 272 -9.29 -17.14 -16.48
N ARG A 273 -9.87 -18.21 -17.04
CA ARG A 273 -10.56 -18.16 -18.34
C ARG A 273 -11.82 -17.31 -18.30
N ALA A 274 -12.57 -17.35 -17.20
CA ALA A 274 -13.86 -16.70 -17.12
C ALA A 274 -13.72 -15.16 -17.04
N SER A 275 -12.68 -14.66 -16.37
CA SER A 275 -12.28 -13.26 -16.41
C SER A 275 -11.87 -12.83 -17.83
N ALA A 276 -11.17 -13.70 -18.57
CA ALA A 276 -10.82 -13.43 -19.97
C ALA A 276 -12.06 -13.37 -20.88
N GLU A 277 -13.04 -14.27 -20.69
CA GLU A 277 -14.33 -14.27 -21.40
C GLU A 277 -15.12 -12.98 -21.11
N ALA A 278 -15.20 -12.59 -19.83
CA ALA A 278 -15.86 -11.34 -19.42
C ALA A 278 -15.20 -10.10 -20.06
N LEU A 279 -13.86 -10.05 -20.10
CA LEU A 279 -13.12 -8.95 -20.74
C LEU A 279 -13.36 -8.88 -22.26
N VAL A 280 -13.44 -10.04 -22.95
CA VAL A 280 -13.73 -10.07 -24.38
C VAL A 280 -15.16 -9.63 -24.68
N SER A 281 -16.13 -10.08 -23.88
CA SER A 281 -17.52 -9.63 -23.98
C SER A 281 -17.64 -8.12 -23.74
N ALA A 282 -16.96 -7.61 -22.71
CA ALA A 282 -16.93 -6.19 -22.41
C ALA A 282 -16.27 -5.36 -23.51
N LEU A 283 -15.19 -5.86 -24.13
CA LEU A 283 -14.57 -5.21 -25.27
C LEU A 283 -15.53 -5.11 -26.47
N ALA A 284 -16.28 -6.18 -26.77
CA ALA A 284 -17.27 -6.17 -27.84
C ALA A 284 -18.35 -5.10 -27.59
N ALA A 285 -18.95 -5.10 -26.40
CA ALA A 285 -19.96 -4.12 -26.01
C ALA A 285 -19.41 -2.68 -26.02
N ALA A 286 -18.17 -2.47 -25.57
CA ALA A 286 -17.53 -1.16 -25.58
C ALA A 286 -17.24 -0.65 -27.00
N LEU A 287 -16.86 -1.54 -27.94
CA LEU A 287 -16.68 -1.20 -29.35
C LEU A 287 -18.00 -0.76 -30.00
N GLU A 288 -19.09 -1.48 -29.73
CA GLU A 288 -20.43 -1.12 -30.21
C GLU A 288 -20.89 0.23 -29.66
N ALA A 289 -20.70 0.45 -28.36
CA ALA A 289 -21.05 1.69 -27.68
C ALA A 289 -20.09 2.86 -27.98
N ARG A 290 -18.96 2.61 -28.67
CA ARG A 290 -17.86 3.58 -28.90
C ARG A 290 -17.31 4.19 -27.61
N ASP A 291 -17.27 3.40 -26.53
CA ASP A 291 -16.70 3.79 -25.25
C ASP A 291 -15.18 3.59 -25.27
N ASN A 292 -14.45 4.65 -25.65
CA ASN A 292 -12.99 4.62 -25.74
C ASN A 292 -12.30 4.27 -24.42
N GLY A 293 -12.88 4.66 -23.27
CA GLY A 293 -12.32 4.37 -21.95
C GLY A 293 -12.40 2.88 -21.64
N ALA A 294 -13.59 2.28 -21.83
CA ALA A 294 -13.77 0.85 -21.65
C ALA A 294 -13.00 0.01 -22.69
N ILE A 295 -12.91 0.46 -23.95
CA ILE A 295 -12.09 -0.20 -24.98
C ILE A 295 -10.62 -0.25 -24.54
N ALA A 296 -10.06 0.88 -24.10
CA ALA A 296 -8.67 0.95 -23.66
C ALA A 296 -8.42 0.06 -22.43
N ALA A 297 -9.30 0.12 -21.43
CA ALA A 297 -9.20 -0.67 -20.21
C ALA A 297 -9.30 -2.18 -20.48
N ALA A 298 -10.28 -2.62 -21.29
CA ALA A 298 -10.43 -4.03 -21.65
C ALA A 298 -9.23 -4.56 -22.44
N ARG A 299 -8.71 -3.79 -23.41
CA ARG A 299 -7.51 -4.16 -24.16
C ARG A 299 -6.28 -4.27 -23.27
N ALA A 300 -6.04 -3.28 -22.40
CA ALA A 300 -4.93 -3.31 -21.47
C ALA A 300 -5.00 -4.52 -20.53
N SER A 301 -6.20 -4.84 -20.04
CA SER A 301 -6.44 -5.98 -19.15
C SER A 301 -6.24 -7.32 -19.86
N LEU A 302 -6.71 -7.46 -21.10
CA LEU A 302 -6.46 -8.65 -21.94
C LEU A 302 -4.98 -8.82 -22.28
N MET A 303 -4.25 -7.73 -22.55
CA MET A 303 -2.80 -7.78 -22.75
C MET A 303 -2.08 -8.27 -21.50
N ARG A 304 -2.46 -7.75 -20.31
CA ARG A 304 -1.90 -8.17 -19.03
C ARG A 304 -2.16 -9.66 -18.76
N LEU A 305 -3.39 -10.12 -18.97
CA LEU A 305 -3.79 -11.53 -18.75
C LEU A 305 -3.08 -12.49 -19.72
N SER A 306 -2.96 -12.09 -20.98
CA SER A 306 -2.33 -12.91 -22.03
C SER A 306 -0.80 -12.83 -22.08
N GLY A 307 -0.20 -11.83 -21.43
CA GLY A 307 1.23 -11.53 -21.54
C GLY A 307 1.67 -10.98 -22.91
N ARG A 308 0.72 -10.55 -23.76
CA ARG A 308 1.04 -9.98 -25.07
C ARG A 308 1.54 -8.54 -24.94
N ARG A 309 2.48 -8.17 -25.82
CA ARG A 309 3.02 -6.80 -25.89
C ARG A 309 2.17 -5.84 -26.74
N GLU A 310 1.45 -6.38 -27.71
CA GLU A 310 0.64 -5.60 -28.66
C GLU A 310 -0.85 -5.91 -28.51
N PRO A 311 -1.73 -4.91 -28.71
CA PRO A 311 -3.17 -5.10 -28.62
C PRO A 311 -3.69 -5.95 -29.78
N GLY A 312 -4.46 -7.00 -29.46
CA GLY A 312 -5.17 -7.82 -30.44
C GLY A 312 -6.49 -7.18 -30.92
N SER A 313 -6.95 -7.60 -32.09
CA SER A 313 -8.34 -7.38 -32.53
C SER A 313 -9.31 -8.20 -31.67
N LEU A 314 -10.61 -7.83 -31.67
CA LEU A 314 -11.64 -8.58 -30.94
C LEU A 314 -11.64 -10.08 -31.33
N VAL A 315 -11.55 -10.37 -32.63
CA VAL A 315 -11.46 -11.75 -33.15
C VAL A 315 -10.22 -12.48 -32.65
N SER A 316 -9.07 -11.81 -32.59
CA SER A 316 -7.84 -12.39 -32.05
C SER A 316 -7.98 -12.77 -30.57
N TRP A 317 -8.70 -11.95 -29.80
CA TRP A 317 -8.97 -12.23 -28.39
C TRP A 317 -9.97 -13.37 -28.21
N GLN A 318 -11.05 -13.41 -28.98
CA GLN A 318 -12.00 -14.52 -28.98
C GLN A 318 -11.30 -15.87 -29.25
N HIS A 319 -10.45 -15.94 -30.27
CA HIS A 319 -9.66 -17.15 -30.57
C HIS A 319 -8.65 -17.50 -29.47
N TRP A 320 -8.08 -16.52 -28.78
CA TRP A 320 -7.17 -16.77 -27.68
C TRP A 320 -7.90 -17.33 -26.46
N VAL A 321 -9.02 -16.71 -26.06
CA VAL A 321 -9.86 -17.18 -24.96
C VAL A 321 -10.36 -18.59 -25.22
N ALA A 322 -10.81 -18.89 -26.45
CA ALA A 322 -11.28 -20.24 -26.83
C ALA A 322 -10.24 -21.35 -26.57
N ARG A 323 -8.94 -21.04 -26.62
CA ARG A 323 -7.83 -21.98 -26.37
C ARG A 323 -7.43 -22.12 -24.90
N LEU A 324 -7.96 -21.29 -24.01
CA LEU A 324 -7.70 -21.43 -22.58
C LEU A 324 -8.37 -22.71 -22.04
N PRO A 325 -7.79 -23.41 -21.08
CA PRO A 325 -8.46 -24.55 -20.47
C PRO A 325 -9.77 -24.11 -19.80
N ALA A 326 -10.84 -24.89 -19.98
CA ALA A 326 -12.03 -24.79 -19.14
C ALA A 326 -11.63 -25.30 -17.76
N ARG A 327 -11.36 -24.41 -16.82
CA ARG A 327 -11.24 -24.74 -15.41
C ARG A 327 -12.50 -24.28 -14.71
#